data_AF-A0A401UL32-F1
#
_entry.id   AF-A0A401UL32-F1
#
_cell.length_a   1.000
_cell.length_b   1.000
_cell.length_c   1.000
_cell.angle_alpha   90.00
_cell.angle_beta   90.00
_cell.angle_gamma   90.00
#
_symmetry.space_group_name_H-M   'P 1'
#
loop_
_entity.id
_entity.type
_entity.pdbx_description
1 polymer ?
#
loop_
_entity_poly.entity_id
_entity_poly.type
_entity_poly.pdbx_seq_one_letter_code
_entity_poly.pdbx_strand_id
1 'polypeptide(L)' 'MNNEKNKEVRKEKHKEGEKTFISEVQEFQRPEGYEDAFKKYYPQQK' A
#
# COMPACT_ATOMS: atom_id res chain seq x y z
N MET A 1 -12.03 -18.97 8.11
CA MET A 1 -12.20 -17.83 7.18
C MET A 1 -10.87 -17.61 6.49
N ASN A 2 -10.75 -17.96 5.21
CA ASN A 2 -9.51 -17.77 4.44
C ASN A 2 -9.32 -16.27 4.18
N ASN A 3 -8.48 -15.62 4.98
CA ASN A 3 -8.08 -14.22 4.83
C ASN A 3 -7.00 -14.01 3.74
N GLU A 4 -6.89 -14.93 2.78
CA GLU A 4 -5.83 -14.93 1.76
C GLU A 4 -6.03 -13.88 0.65
N LYS A 5 -7.12 -13.11 0.66
CA LYS A 5 -7.47 -12.14 -0.41
C LYS A 5 -7.32 -10.66 -0.03
N ASN A 6 -6.92 -10.34 1.20
CA ASN A 6 -6.79 -8.95 1.64
C ASN A 6 -5.43 -8.31 1.27
N LYS A 7 -4.53 -9.06 0.61
CA LYS A 7 -3.19 -8.60 0.30
C LYS A 7 -2.83 -8.99 -1.14
N GLU A 8 -2.39 -8.02 -1.91
CA GLU A 8 -1.78 -8.20 -3.22
C GLU A 8 -0.27 -7.89 -3.10
N VAL A 9 0.55 -8.74 -3.71
CA VAL A 9 2.01 -8.56 -3.75
C VAL A 9 2.44 -8.42 -5.20
N ARG A 10 3.02 -7.27 -5.53
CA ARG A 10 3.54 -6.97 -6.88
C ARG A 10 5.02 -6.63 -6.82
N LYS A 11 5.76 -6.96 -7.88
CA LYS A 11 7.17 -6.62 -8.02
C LYS A 11 7.29 -5.41 -8.93
N GLU A 12 7.88 -4.33 -8.43
CA GLU A 12 8.08 -3.11 -9.21
C GLU A 12 9.57 -2.94 -9.52
N LYS A 13 9.88 -2.70 -10.79
CA LYS A 13 11.25 -2.47 -11.24
C LYS A 13 11.52 -0.97 -11.20
N HIS A 14 12.39 -0.55 -10.30
CA HIS A 14 12.82 0.83 -10.20
C HIS A 14 14.18 1.02 -10.87
N LYS A 15 14.32 2.15 -11.56
CA LYS A 15 15.58 2.60 -12.12
C LYS A 15 15.96 3.91 -11.45
N GLU A 16 17.10 3.91 -10.76
CA GLU A 16 17.67 5.09 -10.14
C GLU A 16 19.08 5.30 -10.70
N GLY A 17 19.23 6.30 -11.56
CA GLY A 17 20.46 6.51 -12.33
C GLY A 17 20.81 5.30 -13.21
N GLU A 18 22.00 4.74 -13.00
CA GLU A 18 22.49 3.54 -13.70
C GLU A 18 22.09 2.22 -13.02
N LYS A 19 21.54 2.28 -11.80
CA LYS A 19 21.17 1.09 -11.03
C LYS A 19 19.72 0.72 -11.26
N THR A 20 19.47 -0.58 -11.34
CA THR A 20 18.13 -1.15 -11.43
C THR A 20 17.93 -2.09 -10.25
N PHE A 21 16.84 -1.90 -9.51
CA PHE A 21 16.45 -2.81 -8.43
C PHE A 21 14.98 -3.19 -8.56
N ILE A 22 14.64 -4.37 -8.03
CA ILE A 22 13.27 -4.86 -7.95
C ILE A 22 12.82 -4.67 -6.51
N SER A 23 11.77 -3.88 -6.31
CA SER A 23 11.08 -3.74 -5.03
C SER A 23 9.88 -4.69 -5.00
N GLU A 24 9.52 -5.15 -3.81
CA GLU A 24 8.26 -5.85 -3.58
C GLU A 24 7.30 -4.88 -2.91
N VAL A 25 6.17 -4.60 -3.57
CA VAL A 25 5.12 -3.73 -3.08
C VAL A 25 3.95 -4.58 -2.64
N GLN A 26 3.49 -4.31 -1.42
CA GLN A 26 2.40 -5.03 -0.78
C GLN A 26 1.22 -4.07 -0.63
N GLU A 27 0.15 -4.34 -1.35
CA GLU A 27 -1.09 -3.56 -1.30
C GLU A 27 -2.13 -4.33 -0.49
N PHE A 28 -2.83 -3.63 0.40
CA PHE A 28 -3.88 -4.21 1.23
C PHE A 28 -5.23 -3.65 0.82
N GLN A 29 -6.27 -4.49 0.79
CA GLN A 29 -7.61 -3.99 0.55
C GLN A 29 -8.04 -3.14 1.75
N ARG A 30 -8.42 -1.90 1.48
CA ARG A 30 -8.91 -1.00 2.53
C ARG A 30 -10.29 -1.49 2.97
N PRO A 31 -10.50 -1.77 4.27
CA PRO A 31 -11.82 -2.12 4.77
C PRO A 31 -12.79 -0.94 4.61
N GLU A 32 -14.08 -1.25 4.59
CA GLU A 32 -15.12 -0.22 4.57
C GLU A 32 -14.91 0.77 5.74
N GLY A 33 -14.99 2.07 5.46
CA GLY A 33 -14.76 3.12 6.45
C GLY A 33 -13.29 3.42 6.79
N TYR A 34 -12.31 2.77 6.13
CA TYR A 34 -10.89 3.09 6.31
C TYR A 34 -10.59 4.57 6.08
N GLU A 35 -11.12 5.17 5.01
CA GLU A 35 -10.87 6.58 4.66
C GLU A 35 -11.40 7.55 5.72
N ASP A 36 -12.63 7.32 6.22
CA ASP A 36 -13.23 8.14 7.27
C ASP A 36 -12.46 8.04 8.59
N ALA A 37 -12.07 6.82 8.97
CA ALA A 37 -11.23 6.60 10.14
C ALA A 37 -9.85 7.26 9.96
N PHE A 38 -9.22 7.10 8.80
CA PHE A 38 -7.92 7.68 8.50
C PHE A 38 -7.94 9.19 8.60
N LYS A 39 -8.93 9.87 8.00
CA LYS A 39 -9.11 11.32 8.10
C LYS A 39 -9.36 11.80 9.53
N LYS A 40 -10.09 11.02 10.33
CA LYS A 40 -10.38 11.34 11.73
C LYS A 40 -9.13 11.31 12.62
N TYR A 41 -8.25 10.32 12.41
CA TYR A 41 -7.07 10.12 13.26
C TYR A 41 -5.79 10.75 12.71
N TYR A 42 -5.71 10.99 11.41
CA TYR A 42 -4.60 11.63 10.72
C TYR A 42 -5.10 12.82 9.90
N PRO A 43 -5.66 13.85 10.55
CA PRO A 43 -6.03 15.07 9.84
C PRO A 43 -4.77 15.67 9.23
N GLN A 44 -4.79 15.93 7.92
CA GLN A 44 -3.68 16.60 7.23
C GLN A 44 -3.40 17.92 7.94
N GLN A 45 -2.23 18.04 8.56
CA GLN A 45 -1.75 19.32 9.07
C GLN A 45 -1.52 20.22 7.85
N LYS A 46 -2.28 21.32 7.78
CA LYS A 46 -2.16 22.34 6.72
C LYS A 46 -0.83 23.07 6.82
#